data_AF-A0A319EBC6-F1
#
_entry.id   AF-A0A319EBC6-F1
#
_cell.length_a   1.000
_cell.length_b   1.000
_cell.length_c   1.000
_cell.angle_alpha   90.00
_cell.angle_beta   90.00
_cell.angle_gamma   90.00
#
_symmetry.space_group_name_H-M   'P 1'
#
loop_
_entity.id
_entity.type
_entity.pdbx_description
1 polymer ?
#
loop_
_entity_poly.entity_id
_entity_poly.type
_entity_poly.pdbx_seq_one_letter_code
_entity_poly.pdbx_strand_id
1 'polypeptide(L)'
;MATASHSTGARKTRSRRIGCPFKAGIRFYKTFGEWRLIVHDPSHNHGGASASSLPSFRRAALKRHHNQIAAMLHQSLPPRQIISILEFQDPNTPIRARDIYNLRHRLDLGLLGDRTPVEGLITALSENDARNQPFFIGFGFISDKREASYRFILEGLAELYTRLGLPSPLTVLTEKDESLINASQAVWPQVKVVHCITRINKEILKYAK
;
A
#
# COMPACT_ATOMS: atom_id res chain seq x y z
N MET A 1 27.20 -6.25 -18.88
CA MET A 1 27.14 -6.51 -17.43
C MET A 1 26.34 -5.38 -16.79
N ALA A 2 25.08 -5.63 -16.43
CA ALA A 2 24.18 -4.62 -15.88
C ALA A 2 24.37 -4.51 -14.36
N THR A 3 24.72 -3.32 -13.89
CA THR A 3 24.89 -3.01 -12.46
C THR A 3 23.52 -2.81 -11.81
N ALA A 4 23.18 -3.69 -10.86
CA ALA A 4 21.96 -3.59 -10.06
C ALA A 4 22.01 -2.37 -9.13
N SER A 5 21.07 -1.44 -9.33
CA SER A 5 20.77 -0.34 -8.42
C SER A 5 20.22 -0.88 -7.09
N HIS A 6 21.08 -1.07 -6.10
CA HIS A 6 20.69 -1.31 -4.71
C HIS A 6 20.24 0.01 -4.07
N SER A 7 18.96 0.36 -4.22
CA SER A 7 18.38 1.42 -3.39
C SER A 7 18.12 0.88 -1.98
N THR A 8 19.16 0.85 -1.14
CA THR A 8 19.03 0.61 0.30
C THR A 8 18.46 1.86 0.94
N GLY A 9 17.14 2.07 0.80
CA GLY A 9 16.40 3.15 1.44
C GLY A 9 16.33 2.94 2.95
N ALA A 10 17.47 3.09 3.64
CA ALA A 10 17.53 3.05 5.09
C ALA A 10 16.69 4.20 5.65
N ARG A 11 15.53 3.86 6.21
CA ARG A 11 14.63 4.81 6.86
C ARG A 11 15.39 5.54 7.96
N LYS A 12 15.67 6.83 7.79
CA LYS A 12 16.23 7.67 8.86
C LYS A 12 15.30 7.59 10.07
N THR A 13 15.72 6.88 11.11
CA THR A 13 14.95 6.72 12.34
C THR A 13 14.98 8.04 13.10
N ARG A 14 13.85 8.76 13.11
CA ARG A 14 13.68 9.94 13.96
C ARG A 14 13.01 9.50 15.25
N SER A 15 13.65 9.73 16.39
CA SER A 15 13.00 9.56 17.69
C SER A 15 11.89 10.59 17.82
N ARG A 16 10.65 10.17 18.05
CA ARG A 16 9.55 11.09 18.39
C ARG A 16 9.61 11.37 19.89
N ARG A 17 10.60 12.16 20.31
CA ARG A 17 10.66 12.67 21.69
C ARG A 17 9.61 13.77 21.83
N ILE A 18 8.75 13.64 22.83
CA ILE A 18 7.71 14.64 23.17
C ILE A 18 8.14 15.53 24.35
N GLY A 19 9.44 15.59 24.63
CA GLY A 19 9.99 16.34 25.77
C GLY A 19 9.47 15.83 27.12
N CYS A 20 9.26 14.52 27.27
CA CYS A 20 8.82 13.94 28.54
C CYS A 20 9.90 14.18 29.62
N PRO A 21 9.55 14.74 30.80
CA PRO A 21 10.52 15.03 31.85
C PRO A 21 11.04 13.78 32.57
N PHE A 22 10.33 12.64 32.43
CA PHE A 22 10.70 11.37 33.05
C PHE A 22 12.17 11.00 32.84
N LYS A 23 12.85 10.68 33.93
CA LYS A 23 14.26 10.28 33.92
C LYS A 23 14.50 9.18 34.95
N ALA A 24 15.05 8.06 34.50
CA ALA A 24 15.50 6.96 35.37
C ALA A 24 16.84 6.40 34.87
N GLY A 25 17.61 5.80 35.76
CA GLY A 25 18.90 5.19 35.48
C GLY A 25 19.06 3.88 36.25
N ILE A 26 19.85 2.96 35.70
CA ILE A 26 20.18 1.70 36.35
C ILE A 26 21.62 1.80 36.84
N ARG A 27 21.85 1.54 38.13
CA ARG A 27 23.17 1.64 38.77
C ARG A 27 23.53 0.34 39.47
N PHE A 28 24.74 -0.15 39.23
CA PHE A 28 25.28 -1.31 39.93
C PHE A 28 25.92 -0.88 41.25
N TYR A 29 25.47 -1.47 42.35
CA TYR A 29 25.99 -1.23 43.69
C TYR A 29 26.95 -2.33 44.07
N LYS A 30 28.26 -2.06 43.89
CA LYS A 30 29.34 -3.03 44.17
C LYS A 30 29.33 -3.57 45.61
N THR A 31 28.89 -2.76 46.58
CA THR A 31 28.78 -3.15 47.99
C THR A 31 27.77 -4.25 48.25
N PHE A 32 26.70 -4.33 47.45
CA PHE A 32 25.63 -5.32 47.61
C PHE A 32 25.60 -6.34 46.47
N GLY A 33 26.41 -6.14 45.42
CA GLY A 33 26.43 -7.00 44.23
C GLY A 33 25.16 -6.90 43.38
N GLU A 34 24.39 -5.82 43.50
CA GLU A 34 23.05 -5.70 42.92
C GLU A 34 22.91 -4.53 41.95
N TRP A 35 22.06 -4.70 40.93
CA TRP A 35 21.58 -3.61 40.09
C TRP A 35 20.34 -2.97 40.73
N ARG A 36 20.32 -1.65 40.87
CA ARG A 36 19.14 -0.91 41.30
C ARG A 36 18.72 0.11 40.25
N LEU A 37 17.41 0.20 40.04
CA LEU A 37 16.77 1.26 39.27
C LEU A 37 16.60 2.49 40.17
N ILE A 38 17.07 3.64 39.70
CA ILE A 38 16.94 4.94 40.37
C ILE A 38 16.07 5.82 39.47
N VAL A 39 14.94 6.28 40.00
CA VAL A 39 14.09 7.26 39.32
C VAL A 39 14.53 8.65 39.76
N HIS A 40 14.98 9.47 38.80
CA HIS A 40 15.42 10.85 39.03
C HIS A 40 14.26 11.85 38.91
N ASP A 41 13.37 11.64 37.94
CA ASP A 41 12.13 12.41 37.78
C ASP A 41 11.00 11.43 37.40
N PRO A 42 9.99 11.24 38.26
CA PRO A 42 8.86 10.35 37.98
C PRO A 42 7.76 11.01 37.13
N SER A 43 7.89 12.30 36.81
CA SER A 43 6.81 13.07 36.18
C SER A 43 6.64 12.70 34.71
N HIS A 44 5.39 12.69 34.24
CA HIS A 44 5.04 12.46 32.85
C HIS A 44 4.13 13.57 32.33
N ASN A 45 4.33 13.97 31.08
CA ASN A 45 3.46 14.93 30.37
C ASN A 45 2.52 14.23 29.36
N HIS A 46 2.32 12.92 29.51
CA HIS A 46 1.51 12.10 28.62
C HIS A 46 0.97 10.85 29.35
N GLY A 47 -0.13 10.30 28.84
CA GLY A 47 -0.63 8.99 29.30
C GLY A 47 0.22 7.82 28.78
N GLY A 48 -0.11 6.60 29.22
CA GLY A 48 0.49 5.38 28.70
C GLY A 48 0.30 5.24 27.19
N ALA A 49 1.28 4.67 26.50
CA ALA A 49 1.14 4.42 25.06
C ALA A 49 0.02 3.41 24.81
N SER A 50 -0.92 3.73 23.91
CA SER A 50 -1.94 2.78 23.50
C SER A 50 -1.32 1.55 22.83
N ALA A 51 -1.94 0.38 23.00
CA ALA A 51 -1.47 -0.87 22.40
C ALA A 51 -1.29 -0.74 20.88
N SER A 52 -2.19 -0.01 20.20
CA SER A 52 -2.11 0.26 18.76
C SER A 52 -0.94 1.17 18.39
N SER A 53 -0.33 1.91 19.31
CA SER A 53 0.87 2.72 19.05
C SER A 53 2.16 1.92 19.12
N LEU A 54 2.15 0.80 19.85
CA LEU A 54 3.31 -0.06 20.07
C LEU A 54 3.46 -1.12 18.96
N PRO A 55 4.56 -1.11 18.17
CA PRO A 55 4.73 -2.07 17.08
C PRO A 55 4.80 -3.53 17.51
N SER A 56 5.25 -3.82 18.73
CA SER A 56 5.26 -5.19 19.29
C SER A 56 3.84 -5.74 19.47
N PHE A 57 2.96 -4.95 20.09
CA PHE A 57 1.56 -5.30 20.31
C PHE A 57 0.81 -5.49 19.00
N ARG A 58 0.99 -4.57 18.04
CA ARG A 58 0.40 -4.71 16.70
C ARG A 58 0.86 -5.97 15.97
N ARG A 59 2.17 -6.27 16.00
CA ARG A 59 2.74 -7.47 15.37
C ARG A 59 2.22 -8.75 16.03
N ALA A 60 2.10 -8.78 17.35
CA ALA A 60 1.56 -9.92 18.08
C ALA A 60 0.09 -10.17 17.70
N ALA A 61 -0.72 -9.12 17.65
CA ALA A 61 -2.12 -9.22 17.23
C ALA A 61 -2.26 -9.67 15.76
N LEU A 62 -1.47 -9.10 14.84
CA LEU A 62 -1.44 -9.54 13.44
C LEU A 62 -1.08 -11.02 13.30
N LYS A 63 -0.13 -11.51 14.10
CA LYS A 63 0.24 -12.93 14.10
C LYS A 63 -0.91 -13.81 14.59
N ARG A 64 -1.62 -13.37 15.64
CA ARG A 64 -2.81 -14.06 16.17
C ARG A 64 -3.93 -14.17 15.14
N HIS A 65 -4.23 -13.08 14.44
CA HIS A 65 -5.32 -13.02 13.45
C HIS A 65 -4.86 -13.32 12.01
N HIS A 66 -3.64 -13.83 11.82
CA HIS A 66 -3.04 -13.95 10.48
C HIS A 66 -3.92 -14.74 9.50
N ASN A 67 -4.33 -15.95 9.89
CA ASN A 67 -5.09 -16.84 9.01
C ASN A 67 -6.48 -16.27 8.70
N GLN A 68 -7.12 -15.65 9.68
CA GLN A 68 -8.41 -15.00 9.51
C GLN A 68 -8.30 -13.81 8.53
N ILE A 69 -7.29 -12.95 8.70
CA ILE A 69 -7.05 -11.80 7.83
C ILE A 69 -6.68 -12.27 6.43
N ALA A 70 -5.84 -13.30 6.29
CA ALA A 70 -5.46 -13.87 5.00
C ALA A 70 -6.68 -14.45 4.27
N ALA A 71 -7.57 -15.16 4.97
CA ALA A 71 -8.79 -15.69 4.38
C ALA A 71 -9.73 -14.57 3.89
N MET A 72 -9.91 -13.51 4.69
CA MET A 72 -10.70 -12.34 4.29
C MET A 72 -10.09 -11.61 3.08
N LEU A 73 -8.76 -11.49 3.04
CA LEU A 73 -8.04 -10.92 1.90
C LEU A 73 -8.17 -11.79 0.63
N HIS A 74 -8.12 -13.12 0.76
CA HIS A 74 -8.35 -14.05 -0.34
C HIS A 74 -9.78 -13.95 -0.89
N GLN A 75 -10.76 -13.65 -0.03
CA GLN A 75 -12.13 -13.33 -0.44
C GLN A 75 -12.30 -11.90 -0.98
N SER A 76 -11.19 -11.20 -1.25
CA SER A 76 -11.16 -9.84 -1.81
C SER A 76 -11.88 -8.78 -0.95
N LEU A 77 -12.02 -9.02 0.35
CA LEU A 77 -12.59 -8.02 1.25
C LEU A 77 -11.64 -6.80 1.35
N PRO A 78 -12.14 -5.58 1.21
CA PRO A 78 -11.32 -4.38 1.32
C PRO A 78 -10.78 -4.23 2.76
N PRO A 79 -9.51 -3.82 2.93
CA PRO A 79 -8.87 -3.71 4.25
C PRO A 79 -9.65 -2.91 5.30
N ARG A 80 -10.47 -1.92 4.88
CA ARG A 80 -11.34 -1.16 5.79
C ARG A 80 -12.49 -2.00 6.35
N GLN A 81 -13.12 -2.86 5.55
CA GLN A 81 -14.14 -3.79 6.03
C GLN A 81 -13.52 -4.84 6.94
N ILE A 82 -12.31 -5.31 6.62
CA ILE A 82 -11.58 -6.23 7.48
C ILE A 82 -11.32 -5.61 8.86
N ILE A 83 -10.89 -4.34 8.92
CA ILE A 83 -10.76 -3.64 10.22
C ILE A 83 -12.11 -3.58 10.93
N SER A 84 -13.20 -3.22 10.26
CA SER A 84 -14.51 -3.14 10.89
C SER A 84 -14.95 -4.49 11.48
N ILE A 85 -14.66 -5.61 10.79
CA ILE A 85 -14.93 -6.96 11.31
C ILE A 85 -14.06 -7.24 12.54
N LEU A 86 -12.77 -6.89 12.51
CA LEU A 86 -11.87 -7.09 13.63
C LEU A 86 -12.24 -6.22 14.84
N GLU A 87 -12.66 -4.98 14.62
CA GLU A 87 -13.13 -4.06 15.67
C GLU A 87 -14.46 -4.52 16.27
N PHE A 88 -15.34 -5.11 15.46
CA PHE A 88 -16.59 -5.71 15.94
C PHE A 88 -16.32 -6.92 16.85
N GLN A 89 -15.31 -7.74 16.52
CA GLN A 89 -14.92 -8.92 17.30
C GLN A 89 -14.09 -8.56 18.55
N ASP A 90 -13.20 -7.59 18.42
CA ASP A 90 -12.35 -7.07 19.50
C ASP A 90 -12.31 -5.54 19.42
N PRO A 91 -13.16 -4.85 20.20
CA PRO A 91 -13.20 -3.39 20.24
C PRO A 91 -11.88 -2.73 20.63
N ASN A 92 -10.97 -3.47 21.28
CA ASN A 92 -9.66 -2.98 21.70
C ASN A 92 -8.52 -3.47 20.79
N THR A 93 -8.84 -3.91 19.58
CA THR A 93 -7.84 -4.42 18.64
C THR A 93 -6.72 -3.39 18.39
N PRO A 94 -5.45 -3.76 18.58
CA PRO A 94 -4.34 -2.85 18.30
C PRO A 94 -4.04 -2.72 16.80
N ILE A 95 -4.69 -3.54 15.95
CA ILE A 95 -4.44 -3.63 14.51
C ILE A 95 -5.01 -2.39 13.81
N ARG A 96 -4.21 -1.75 12.95
CA ARG A 96 -4.65 -0.61 12.13
C ARG A 96 -4.84 -1.03 10.68
N ALA A 97 -5.66 -0.28 9.93
CA ALA A 97 -5.87 -0.53 8.50
C ALA A 97 -4.55 -0.62 7.70
N ARG A 98 -3.57 0.23 8.03
CA ARG A 98 -2.23 0.21 7.41
C ARG A 98 -1.50 -1.12 7.60
N ASP A 99 -1.70 -1.79 8.74
CA ASP A 99 -1.08 -3.09 9.00
C ASP A 99 -1.65 -4.17 8.06
N ILE A 100 -2.95 -4.11 7.75
CA ILE A 100 -3.60 -5.01 6.79
C ILE A 100 -3.11 -4.72 5.37
N TYR A 101 -3.00 -3.46 4.96
CA TYR A 101 -2.40 -3.11 3.67
C TYR A 101 -0.97 -3.67 3.54
N ASN A 102 -0.16 -3.53 4.59
CA ASN A 102 1.20 -4.08 4.61
C ASN A 102 1.23 -5.61 4.62
N LEU A 103 0.24 -6.27 5.24
CA LEU A 103 0.12 -7.72 5.20
C LEU A 103 -0.29 -8.20 3.81
N ARG A 104 -1.30 -7.59 3.19
CA ARG A 104 -1.71 -7.86 1.81
C ARG A 104 -0.52 -7.76 0.86
N HIS A 105 0.19 -6.64 0.91
CA HIS A 105 1.38 -6.45 0.07
C HIS A 105 2.44 -7.54 0.28
N ARG A 106 2.66 -8.01 1.51
CA ARG A 106 3.60 -9.11 1.79
C ARG A 106 3.09 -10.45 1.29
N LEU A 107 1.79 -10.71 1.37
CA LEU A 107 1.18 -11.93 0.83
C LEU A 107 1.26 -11.91 -0.70
N ASP A 108 0.95 -10.78 -1.33
CA ASP A 108 1.07 -10.57 -2.77
C ASP A 108 2.53 -10.79 -3.21
N LEU A 109 3.52 -10.25 -2.48
CA LEU A 109 4.94 -10.53 -2.72
C LEU A 109 5.34 -11.99 -2.48
N GLY A 110 4.74 -12.67 -1.49
CA GLY A 110 5.00 -14.08 -1.21
C GLY A 110 4.44 -15.01 -2.29
N LEU A 111 3.27 -14.67 -2.85
CA LEU A 111 2.65 -15.34 -4.00
C LEU A 111 3.47 -15.18 -5.28
N LEU A 112 4.24 -14.10 -5.38
CA LEU A 112 5.16 -13.88 -6.51
C LEU A 112 6.35 -14.83 -6.48
N GLY A 113 6.76 -15.36 -5.32
CA GLY A 113 7.93 -16.25 -5.24
C GLY A 113 9.17 -15.61 -5.86
N ASP A 114 9.85 -16.33 -6.76
CA ASP A 114 10.99 -15.82 -7.55
C ASP A 114 10.58 -15.04 -8.81
N ARG A 115 9.27 -14.87 -9.05
CA ARG A 115 8.76 -14.22 -10.25
C ARG A 115 8.97 -12.71 -10.15
N THR A 116 9.40 -12.13 -11.26
CA THR A 116 9.41 -10.68 -11.45
C THR A 116 7.99 -10.13 -11.36
N PRO A 117 7.82 -8.82 -11.03
CA PRO A 117 6.50 -8.19 -11.03
C PRO A 117 5.72 -8.37 -12.35
N VAL A 118 6.43 -8.50 -13.48
CA VAL A 118 5.85 -8.75 -14.81
C VAL A 118 5.33 -10.18 -14.92
N GLU A 119 6.11 -11.19 -14.52
CA GLU A 119 5.68 -12.59 -14.53
C GLU A 119 4.53 -12.84 -13.55
N GLY A 120 4.56 -12.17 -12.42
CA GLY A 120 3.45 -12.10 -11.48
C GLY A 120 2.18 -11.54 -12.06
N LEU A 121 2.31 -10.42 -12.78
CA LEU A 121 1.21 -9.79 -13.49
C LEU A 121 0.67 -10.70 -14.59
N ILE A 122 1.52 -11.35 -15.38
CA ILE A 122 1.12 -12.32 -16.41
C ILE A 122 0.36 -13.50 -15.81
N THR A 123 0.82 -14.02 -14.65
CA THR A 123 0.10 -15.08 -13.92
C THR A 123 -1.28 -14.60 -13.49
N ALA A 124 -1.35 -13.42 -12.86
CA ALA A 124 -2.61 -12.83 -12.41
C ALA A 124 -3.56 -12.53 -13.58
N LEU A 125 -3.04 -12.26 -14.78
CA LEU A 125 -3.78 -12.09 -16.01
C LEU A 125 -4.42 -13.39 -16.50
N SER A 126 -3.69 -14.51 -16.41
CA SER A 126 -4.19 -15.83 -16.82
C SER A 126 -5.24 -16.42 -15.85
N GLU A 127 -5.26 -15.98 -14.59
CA GLU A 127 -6.10 -16.59 -13.54
C GLU A 127 -7.44 -15.86 -13.24
N ASN A 128 -7.69 -14.67 -13.81
CA ASN A 128 -8.77 -13.77 -13.33
C ASN A 128 -10.02 -13.65 -14.22
N ASP A 129 -10.27 -14.60 -15.13
CA ASP A 129 -11.29 -14.44 -16.19
C ASP A 129 -12.77 -14.54 -15.73
N ALA A 130 -13.07 -14.74 -14.43
CA ALA A 130 -14.42 -15.11 -13.99
C ALA A 130 -14.98 -14.35 -12.76
N ARG A 131 -14.32 -13.32 -12.25
CA ARG A 131 -14.82 -12.56 -11.09
C ARG A 131 -14.92 -11.10 -11.46
N ASN A 132 -15.99 -10.42 -11.05
CA ASN A 132 -16.25 -8.98 -11.23
C ASN A 132 -15.19 -8.11 -10.50
N GLN A 133 -13.94 -8.28 -10.89
CA GLN A 133 -12.71 -7.77 -10.32
C GLN A 133 -11.95 -7.06 -11.44
N PRO A 134 -11.20 -6.00 -11.12
CA PRO A 134 -10.35 -5.36 -12.11
C PRO A 134 -9.31 -6.36 -12.63
N PHE A 135 -9.31 -6.59 -13.93
CA PHE A 135 -8.29 -7.35 -14.63
C PHE A 135 -7.53 -6.42 -15.57
N PHE A 136 -6.33 -6.80 -15.98
CA PHE A 136 -5.54 -6.02 -16.93
C PHE A 136 -5.85 -6.49 -18.35
N ILE A 137 -5.91 -5.56 -19.29
CA ILE A 137 -6.17 -5.88 -20.72
C ILE A 137 -4.86 -5.82 -21.53
N GLY A 138 -3.84 -5.12 -21.01
CA GLY A 138 -2.52 -5.05 -21.62
C GLY A 138 -1.60 -4.09 -20.86
N PHE A 139 -0.35 -4.02 -21.32
CA PHE A 139 0.65 -3.06 -20.86
C PHE A 139 1.37 -2.48 -22.07
N GLY A 140 1.84 -1.24 -21.94
CA GLY A 140 2.61 -0.59 -22.99
C GLY A 140 3.68 0.31 -22.40
N PHE A 141 4.83 0.36 -23.07
CA PHE A 141 5.95 1.20 -22.69
C PHE A 141 5.94 2.45 -23.56
N ILE A 142 5.94 3.62 -22.93
CA ILE A 142 6.10 4.92 -23.61
C ILE A 142 7.47 5.49 -23.27
N SER A 143 8.12 6.09 -24.27
CA SER A 143 9.38 6.81 -24.10
C SER A 143 9.21 8.11 -23.30
N ASP A 144 8.02 8.71 -23.38
CA ASP A 144 7.70 10.01 -22.79
C ASP A 144 6.19 10.16 -22.57
N LYS A 145 5.80 11.17 -21.79
CA LYS A 145 4.41 11.48 -21.44
C LYS A 145 3.78 12.51 -22.38
N ARG A 146 4.05 12.44 -23.68
CA ARG A 146 3.41 13.34 -24.67
C ARG A 146 2.17 12.69 -25.25
N GLU A 147 1.25 13.54 -25.72
CA GLU A 147 -0.02 13.11 -26.32
C GLU A 147 0.18 12.09 -27.45
N ALA A 148 1.14 12.31 -28.35
CA ALA A 148 1.45 11.40 -29.45
C ALA A 148 1.83 9.98 -28.97
N SER A 149 2.60 9.89 -27.88
CA SER A 149 3.04 8.62 -27.29
C SER A 149 1.87 7.85 -26.67
N TYR A 150 0.97 8.55 -25.98
CA TYR A 150 -0.25 7.94 -25.46
C TYR A 150 -1.20 7.53 -26.58
N ARG A 151 -1.38 8.39 -27.58
CA ARG A 151 -2.26 8.13 -28.72
C ARG A 151 -1.86 6.86 -29.46
N PHE A 152 -0.58 6.65 -29.72
CA PHE A 152 -0.08 5.43 -30.35
C PHE A 152 -0.52 4.16 -29.61
N ILE A 153 -0.39 4.12 -28.28
CA ILE A 153 -0.81 2.96 -27.48
C ILE A 153 -2.32 2.80 -27.48
N LEU A 154 -3.07 3.90 -27.34
CA LEU A 154 -4.53 3.86 -27.30
C LEU A 154 -5.13 3.44 -28.65
N GLU A 155 -4.54 3.86 -29.77
CA GLU A 155 -4.93 3.41 -31.11
C GLU A 155 -4.71 1.90 -31.27
N GLY A 156 -3.56 1.38 -30.81
CA GLY A 156 -3.33 -0.07 -30.80
C GLY A 156 -4.34 -0.83 -29.92
N LEU A 157 -4.74 -0.26 -28.78
CA LEU A 157 -5.78 -0.83 -27.93
C LEU A 157 -7.17 -0.78 -28.59
N ALA A 158 -7.50 0.31 -29.31
CA ALA A 158 -8.74 0.44 -30.05
C ALA A 158 -8.84 -0.54 -31.23
N GLU A 159 -7.72 -0.79 -31.92
CA GLU A 159 -7.64 -1.82 -32.96
C GLU A 159 -7.88 -3.21 -32.36
N LEU A 160 -7.26 -3.51 -31.21
CA LEU A 160 -7.48 -4.77 -30.50
C LEU A 160 -8.95 -4.96 -30.12
N TYR A 161 -9.60 -3.92 -29.59
CA TYR A 161 -11.03 -3.96 -29.26
C TYR A 161 -11.87 -4.29 -30.50
N THR A 162 -11.56 -3.64 -31.62
CA THR A 162 -12.26 -3.87 -32.89
C THR A 162 -12.07 -5.31 -33.38
N ARG A 163 -10.84 -5.83 -33.33
CA ARG A 163 -10.51 -7.20 -33.73
C ARG A 163 -11.20 -8.26 -32.87
N LEU A 164 -11.42 -7.95 -31.58
CA LEU A 164 -12.12 -8.83 -30.64
C LEU A 164 -13.64 -8.61 -30.61
N GLY A 165 -14.18 -7.69 -31.42
CA GLY A 165 -15.61 -7.36 -31.41
C GLY A 165 -16.10 -6.70 -30.11
N LEU A 166 -15.19 -6.07 -29.37
CA LEU A 166 -15.49 -5.40 -28.10
C LEU A 166 -15.99 -3.96 -28.33
N PRO A 167 -16.95 -3.47 -27.54
CA PRO A 167 -17.39 -2.09 -27.62
C PRO A 167 -16.31 -1.14 -27.08
N SER A 168 -16.29 0.09 -27.59
CA SER A 168 -15.47 1.17 -27.05
C SER A 168 -15.73 1.36 -25.55
N PRO A 169 -14.71 1.69 -24.75
CA PRO A 169 -14.87 1.90 -23.32
C PRO A 169 -15.84 3.06 -23.04
N LEU A 170 -16.72 2.88 -22.06
CA LEU A 170 -17.62 3.95 -21.59
C LEU A 170 -16.88 5.02 -20.78
N THR A 171 -15.83 4.63 -20.05
CA THR A 171 -15.10 5.51 -19.15
C THR A 171 -13.63 5.14 -19.10
N VAL A 172 -12.76 6.15 -19.15
CA VAL A 172 -11.32 6.02 -18.95
C VAL A 172 -10.95 6.75 -17.66
N LEU A 173 -10.33 6.04 -16.72
CA LEU A 173 -9.81 6.63 -15.48
C LEU A 173 -8.32 6.95 -15.64
N THR A 174 -7.95 8.22 -15.44
CA THR A 174 -6.58 8.73 -15.65
C THR A 174 -6.08 9.60 -14.48
N GLU A 175 -4.76 9.79 -14.40
CA GLU A 175 -4.06 10.58 -13.38
C GLU A 175 -3.89 12.05 -13.80
N LYS A 176 -4.98 12.82 -14.01
CA LYS A 176 -4.94 14.27 -14.37
C LYS A 176 -3.95 14.66 -15.49
N ASP A 177 -3.48 13.71 -16.30
CA ASP A 177 -2.49 13.94 -17.34
C ASP A 177 -3.22 14.44 -18.60
N GLU A 178 -3.06 15.72 -18.92
CA GLU A 178 -3.72 16.36 -20.06
C GLU A 178 -3.38 15.67 -21.38
N SER A 179 -2.13 15.23 -21.55
CA SER A 179 -1.72 14.51 -22.77
C SER A 179 -2.46 13.18 -22.91
N LEU A 180 -2.69 12.46 -21.80
CA LEU A 180 -3.47 11.23 -21.82
C LEU A 180 -4.97 11.49 -21.99
N ILE A 181 -5.49 12.59 -21.42
CA ILE A 181 -6.90 13.00 -21.59
C ILE A 181 -7.19 13.30 -23.06
N ASN A 182 -6.36 14.16 -23.68
CA ASN A 182 -6.51 14.53 -25.09
C ASN A 182 -6.39 13.31 -26.01
N ALA A 183 -5.38 12.46 -25.78
CA ALA A 183 -5.21 11.23 -26.55
C ALA A 183 -6.43 10.29 -26.41
N SER A 184 -7.00 10.16 -25.22
CA SER A 184 -8.19 9.33 -25.00
C SER A 184 -9.41 9.86 -25.74
N GLN A 185 -9.62 11.17 -25.74
CA GLN A 185 -10.72 11.81 -26.47
C GLN A 185 -10.51 11.77 -27.99
N ALA A 186 -9.26 11.82 -28.46
CA ALA A 186 -8.94 11.67 -29.87
C ALA A 186 -9.23 10.25 -30.39
N VAL A 187 -8.90 9.23 -29.59
CA VAL A 187 -9.10 7.81 -29.96
C VAL A 187 -10.55 7.35 -29.77
N TRP A 188 -11.19 7.78 -28.67
CA TRP A 188 -12.60 7.46 -28.38
C TRP A 188 -13.38 8.75 -28.07
N PRO A 189 -13.96 9.43 -29.08
CA PRO A 189 -14.61 10.73 -28.88
C PRO A 189 -15.77 10.75 -27.88
N GLN A 190 -16.44 9.62 -27.69
CA GLN A 190 -17.58 9.48 -26.77
C GLN A 190 -17.17 9.04 -25.35
N VAL A 191 -15.88 8.82 -25.09
CA VAL A 191 -15.43 8.29 -23.81
C VAL A 191 -15.52 9.35 -22.71
N LYS A 192 -16.07 8.97 -21.56
CA LYS A 192 -16.01 9.81 -20.38
C LYS A 192 -14.64 9.65 -19.71
N VAL A 193 -13.82 10.69 -19.74
CA VAL A 193 -12.53 10.67 -19.01
C VAL A 193 -12.74 11.19 -17.59
N VAL A 194 -12.34 10.41 -16.59
CA VAL A 194 -12.51 10.72 -15.16
C VAL A 194 -11.17 10.68 -14.46
N HIS A 195 -10.95 11.58 -13.51
CA HIS A 195 -9.73 11.56 -12.70
C HIS A 195 -9.77 10.50 -11.60
N CYS A 196 -8.69 9.73 -11.47
CA CYS A 196 -8.56 8.74 -10.41
C CYS A 196 -8.36 9.41 -9.04
N ILE A 197 -9.42 9.44 -8.22
CA ILE A 197 -9.40 10.03 -6.86
C ILE A 197 -8.33 9.39 -5.99
N THR A 198 -8.16 8.07 -6.05
CA THR A 198 -7.16 7.34 -5.26
C THR A 198 -5.74 7.82 -5.57
N ARG A 199 -5.44 8.12 -6.84
CA ARG A 199 -4.12 8.65 -7.21
C ARG A 199 -3.96 10.11 -6.82
N ILE A 200 -4.98 10.94 -7.05
CA ILE A 200 -4.98 12.34 -6.58
C ILE A 200 -4.67 12.39 -5.08
N ASN A 201 -5.33 11.55 -4.27
CA ASN A 201 -5.09 11.48 -2.84
C ASN A 201 -3.65 11.02 -2.51
N LYS A 202 -3.09 10.07 -3.27
CA LYS A 202 -1.68 9.67 -3.09
C LYS A 202 -0.71 10.80 -3.41
N GLU A 203 -0.95 11.56 -4.48
CA GLU A 203 -0.15 12.74 -4.85
C GLU A 203 -0.25 13.82 -3.74
N ILE A 204 -1.46 14.17 -3.30
CA ILE A 204 -1.66 15.14 -2.21
C ILE A 204 -0.91 14.71 -0.95
N LEU A 205 -1.01 13.43 -0.56
CA LEU A 205 -0.31 12.91 0.62
C LEU A 205 1.23 12.90 0.50
N LYS A 206 1.80 12.96 -0.72
CA LYS A 206 3.25 13.14 -0.88
C LYS A 206 3.68 14.57 -0.52
N TYR A 207 2.83 15.56 -0.81
CA TYR A 207 3.16 16.98 -0.67
C TYR A 207 2.55 17.64 0.57
N ALA A 208 1.53 17.04 1.18
CA ALA A 208 0.99 17.46 2.47
C ALA A 208 2.02 17.15 3.58
N LYS A 209 2.67 18.22 4.09
CA LYS A 209 3.55 18.18 5.27
C LYS A 209 2.75 18.21 6.56
#